data_AF-A0A914PE65-F1
#
_entry.id   AF-A0A914PE65-F1
#
_cell.length_a   1.000
_cell.length_b   1.000
_cell.length_c   1.000
_cell.angle_alpha   90.00
_cell.angle_beta   90.00
_cell.angle_gamma   90.00
#
_symmetry.space_group_name_H-M   'P 1'
#
loop_
_entity.id
_entity.type
_entity.pdbx_description
1 polymer ?
#
loop_
_entity_poly.entity_id
_entity_poly.type
_entity_poly.pdbx_seq_one_letter_code
_entity_poly.pdbx_strand_id
1 'polypeptide(L)'
;MKQISGQKNIVAMLGCITAGDRICLVLEFCANLDLLHYVKKLQNNNNNNNNNEINLEETQKKIKKEFFIFAWQISHGLEFLASEGVIHRDLAARNILIDADKSAKITDFGLSIQIPIFENVVTCLDTEKLPIKWLSIESLKNHEFSFKTDM
;
A
#
# COMPACT_ATOMS: atom_id res chain seq x y z
N MET A 1 -4.21 -13.53 -2.39
CA MET A 1 -5.34 -12.57 -2.47
C MET A 1 -6.71 -13.15 -2.10
N LYS A 2 -7.10 -14.37 -2.50
CA LYS A 2 -8.43 -14.92 -2.15
C LYS A 2 -8.71 -15.00 -0.63
N GLN A 3 -7.69 -15.28 0.18
CA GLN A 3 -7.81 -15.41 1.65
C GLN A 3 -7.86 -14.06 2.40
N ILE A 4 -7.33 -12.99 1.82
CA ILE A 4 -7.24 -11.65 2.47
C ILE A 4 -8.37 -10.69 2.03
N SER A 5 -9.35 -11.20 1.28
CA SER A 5 -10.43 -10.39 0.72
C SER A 5 -11.49 -10.08 1.78
N GLY A 6 -11.86 -8.80 1.94
CA GLY A 6 -12.91 -8.35 2.86
C GLY A 6 -12.48 -7.32 3.91
N GLN A 7 -11.16 -7.10 4.07
CA GLN A 7 -10.64 -6.06 4.95
C GLN A 7 -10.68 -4.69 4.23
N LYS A 8 -11.10 -3.64 4.94
CA LYS A 8 -11.41 -2.31 4.36
C LYS A 8 -10.22 -1.61 3.72
N ASN A 9 -9.03 -1.79 4.26
CA ASN A 9 -7.74 -1.19 3.89
C ASN A 9 -6.85 -2.13 3.06
N ILE A 10 -7.39 -3.22 2.52
CA ILE A 10 -6.75 -4.05 1.51
C ILE A 10 -7.60 -4.02 0.24
N VAL A 11 -6.96 -3.96 -0.93
CA VAL A 11 -7.67 -4.07 -2.21
C VAL A 11 -8.30 -5.44 -2.35
N ALA A 12 -9.62 -5.49 -2.43
CA ALA A 12 -10.39 -6.72 -2.58
C ALA A 12 -10.20 -7.37 -3.97
N MET A 13 -9.96 -8.67 -3.98
CA MET A 13 -10.01 -9.49 -5.18
C MET A 13 -11.44 -9.99 -5.39
N LEU A 14 -12.10 -9.46 -6.42
CA LEU A 14 -13.48 -9.79 -6.77
C LEU A 14 -13.57 -11.11 -7.55
N GLY A 15 -12.53 -11.46 -8.30
CA GLY A 15 -12.49 -12.69 -9.07
C GLY A 15 -11.23 -12.86 -9.90
N CYS A 16 -11.20 -13.92 -10.72
CA CYS A 16 -10.15 -14.14 -11.69
C CYS A 16 -10.72 -14.79 -12.95
N ILE A 17 -10.03 -14.58 -14.07
CA ILE A 17 -10.28 -15.24 -15.35
C ILE A 17 -9.07 -16.12 -15.63
N THR A 18 -9.29 -17.44 -15.67
CA THR A 18 -8.25 -18.44 -15.88
C THR A 18 -8.51 -19.34 -17.10
N ALA A 19 -9.68 -19.20 -17.75
CA ALA A 19 -10.14 -20.08 -18.83
C ALA A 19 -9.52 -19.80 -20.21
N GLY A 20 -8.45 -18.99 -20.31
CA GLY A 20 -7.81 -18.65 -21.58
C GLY A 20 -6.30 -18.44 -21.44
N ASP A 21 -5.65 -18.07 -22.53
CA ASP A 21 -4.17 -17.94 -22.61
C ASP A 21 -3.60 -16.82 -21.73
N ARG A 22 -4.45 -15.95 -21.18
CA ARG A 22 -4.07 -14.88 -20.27
C ARG A 22 -4.83 -15.01 -18.96
N ILE A 23 -4.08 -14.97 -17.87
CA ILE A 23 -4.64 -14.91 -16.52
C ILE A 23 -4.96 -13.44 -16.22
N CYS A 24 -6.19 -13.17 -15.78
CA CYS A 24 -6.60 -11.84 -15.34
C CYS A 24 -7.10 -11.88 -13.90
N LEU A 25 -6.73 -10.87 -13.12
CA LEU A 25 -7.28 -10.62 -11.79
C LEU A 25 -8.30 -9.49 -11.89
N VAL A 26 -9.48 -9.71 -11.30
CA VAL A 26 -10.52 -8.68 -11.19
C VAL A 26 -10.48 -8.15 -9.76
N LEU A 27 -10.10 -6.89 -9.61
CA LEU A 27 -9.93 -6.22 -8.32
C LEU A 27 -10.98 -5.10 -8.17
N GLU A 28 -11.24 -4.69 -6.93
CA GLU A 28 -12.04 -3.48 -6.69
C GLU A 28 -11.37 -2.24 -7.31
N PHE A 29 -12.20 -1.30 -7.77
CA PHE A 29 -11.72 -0.08 -8.42
C PHE A 29 -11.54 1.05 -7.41
N CYS A 30 -10.34 1.63 -7.38
CA CYS A 30 -10.01 2.80 -6.56
C CYS A 30 -9.92 4.06 -7.43
N ALA A 31 -10.94 4.92 -7.33
CA ALA A 31 -11.16 6.03 -8.25
C ALA A 31 -10.09 7.14 -8.24
N ASN A 32 -9.28 7.22 -7.18
CA ASN A 32 -8.26 8.25 -7.01
C ASN A 32 -6.83 7.77 -7.31
N LEU A 33 -6.68 6.62 -7.98
CA LEU A 33 -5.39 5.99 -8.32
C LEU A 33 -4.54 5.70 -7.08
N ASP A 34 -3.23 5.57 -7.22
CA ASP A 34 -2.33 5.39 -6.09
C ASP A 34 -1.97 6.70 -5.37
N LEU A 35 -1.55 6.56 -4.11
CA LEU A 35 -1.24 7.65 -3.21
C LEU A 35 -0.08 8.52 -3.72
N LEU A 36 0.87 7.95 -4.47
CA LEU A 36 1.94 8.74 -5.10
C LEU A 36 1.37 9.69 -6.16
N HIS A 37 0.49 9.21 -7.04
CA HIS A 37 -0.23 10.08 -7.98
C HIS A 37 -1.12 11.09 -7.26
N TYR A 38 -1.80 10.68 -6.20
CA TYR A 38 -2.65 11.54 -5.38
C TYR A 38 -1.87 12.72 -4.77
N VAL A 39 -0.69 12.45 -4.19
CA VAL A 39 0.21 13.48 -3.64
C VAL A 39 0.64 14.47 -4.72
N LYS A 40 1.07 13.99 -5.89
CA LYS A 40 1.50 14.84 -7.01
C LYS A 40 0.37 15.76 -7.49
N LYS A 41 -0.86 15.25 -7.55
CA LYS A 41 -2.05 16.03 -7.90
C LYS A 41 -2.28 17.18 -6.91
N LEU A 42 -2.14 16.92 -5.62
CA LEU A 42 -2.28 17.96 -4.58
C LEU A 42 -1.18 19.02 -4.67
N GLN A 43 0.07 18.62 -4.91
CA GLN A 43 1.20 19.54 -5.07
C GLN A 43 1.01 20.49 -6.27
N ASN A 44 0.58 19.95 -7.42
CA ASN A 44 0.31 20.76 -8.61
C ASN A 44 -0.82 21.77 -8.38
N ASN A 45 -1.88 21.36 -7.68
CA ASN A 45 -2.99 22.26 -7.35
C ASN A 45 -2.56 23.40 -6.42
N ASN A 46 -1.69 23.12 -5.44
CA ASN A 46 -1.18 24.14 -4.53
C ASN A 46 -0.33 25.18 -5.28
N ASN A 47 0.54 24.76 -6.20
CA ASN A 47 1.38 25.67 -6.96
C ASN A 47 0.57 26.66 -7.83
N ASN A 48 -0.60 26.25 -8.32
CA ASN A 48 -1.47 27.09 -9.14
C ASN A 48 -2.30 28.10 -8.32
N ASN A 49 -2.47 27.88 -7.01
CA ASN A 49 -3.37 28.66 -6.15
C ASN A 49 -2.69 29.78 -5.35
N ASN A 50 -1.42 30.11 -5.64
CA ASN A 50 -0.61 31.11 -4.93
C ASN A 50 -1.15 32.56 -4.94
N ASN A 51 -2.32 32.82 -5.54
CA ASN A 51 -2.92 34.16 -5.62
C ASN A 51 -3.95 34.47 -4.51
N ASN A 52 -4.31 33.51 -3.63
CA ASN A 52 -5.33 33.70 -2.57
C ASN A 52 -4.82 33.23 -1.18
N GLU A 53 -4.12 34.10 -0.45
CA GLU A 53 -3.49 33.78 0.85
C GLU A 53 -4.47 33.39 1.98
N ILE A 54 -5.71 33.90 1.96
CA ILE A 54 -6.65 33.81 3.08
C ILE A 54 -7.20 32.37 3.33
N ASN A 55 -7.00 31.42 2.41
CA ASN A 55 -7.50 30.03 2.53
C ASN A 55 -6.40 28.95 2.62
N LEU A 56 -5.13 29.35 2.77
CA LEU A 56 -4.02 28.40 2.69
C LEU A 56 -3.89 27.55 3.96
N GLU A 57 -4.02 28.15 5.14
CA GLU A 57 -3.87 27.43 6.42
C GLU A 57 -4.94 26.35 6.63
N GLU A 58 -6.20 26.68 6.30
CA GLU A 58 -7.32 25.74 6.46
C GLU A 58 -7.19 24.57 5.47
N THR A 59 -6.77 24.85 4.23
CA THR A 59 -6.45 23.85 3.22
C THR A 59 -5.32 22.93 3.67
N GLN A 60 -4.22 23.49 4.18
CA GLN A 60 -3.09 22.73 4.71
C GLN A 60 -3.51 21.85 5.90
N LYS A 61 -4.33 22.38 6.82
CA LYS A 61 -4.86 21.63 7.95
C LYS A 61 -5.72 20.45 7.50
N LYS A 62 -6.56 20.64 6.49
CA LYS A 62 -7.39 19.57 5.89
C LYS A 62 -6.52 18.48 5.26
N ILE A 63 -5.51 18.87 4.48
CA ILE A 63 -4.56 17.92 3.88
C ILE A 63 -3.83 17.12 4.98
N LYS A 64 -3.29 17.79 6.01
CA LYS A 64 -2.62 17.10 7.13
C LYS A 64 -3.52 16.07 7.80
N LYS A 65 -4.78 16.45 8.07
CA LYS A 65 -5.77 15.53 8.66
C LYS A 65 -6.03 14.32 7.75
N GLU A 66 -6.13 14.54 6.45
CA GLU A 66 -6.34 13.47 5.46
C GLU A 66 -5.16 12.49 5.42
N PHE A 67 -3.92 12.98 5.39
CA PHE A 67 -2.73 12.12 5.42
C PHE A 67 -2.56 11.38 6.74
N PHE A 68 -2.97 11.97 7.86
CA PHE A 68 -3.01 11.27 9.15
C PHE A 68 -3.98 10.09 9.11
N ILE A 69 -5.16 10.26 8.50
CA ILE A 69 -6.14 9.19 8.31
C ILE A 69 -5.57 8.10 7.39
N PHE A 70 -4.91 8.47 6.28
CA PHE A 70 -4.26 7.49 5.41
C PHE A 70 -3.20 6.67 6.13
N ALA A 71 -2.33 7.31 6.92
CA ALA A 71 -1.32 6.61 7.71
C ALA A 71 -1.96 5.60 8.66
N TRP A 72 -3.01 6.00 9.40
CA TRP A 72 -3.75 5.09 10.28
C TRP A 72 -4.39 3.91 9.54
N GLN A 73 -5.01 4.17 8.39
CA GLN A 73 -5.62 3.15 7.54
C GLN A 73 -4.60 2.14 6.99
N ILE A 74 -3.43 2.61 6.55
CA ILE A 74 -2.34 1.76 6.07
C ILE A 74 -1.81 0.90 7.22
N SER A 75 -1.57 1.48 8.40
CA SER A 75 -1.15 0.72 9.58
C SER A 75 -2.14 -0.36 9.96
N HIS A 76 -3.45 -0.09 9.89
CA HIS A 76 -4.47 -1.09 10.17
C HIS A 76 -4.52 -2.20 9.09
N GLY A 77 -4.26 -1.86 7.82
CA GLY A 77 -4.07 -2.85 6.77
C GLY A 77 -2.87 -3.77 7.01
N LEU A 78 -1.73 -3.21 7.43
CA LEU A 78 -0.52 -3.97 7.76
C LEU A 78 -0.71 -4.87 8.98
N GLU A 79 -1.40 -4.38 10.02
CA GLU A 79 -1.79 -5.18 11.18
C GLU A 79 -2.59 -6.42 10.76
N PHE A 80 -3.56 -6.25 9.86
CA PHE A 80 -4.32 -7.36 9.31
C PHE A 80 -3.45 -8.33 8.51
N LEU A 81 -2.57 -7.83 7.61
CA LEU A 81 -1.66 -8.69 6.85
C LEU A 81 -0.77 -9.52 7.77
N ALA A 82 -0.21 -8.91 8.82
CA ALA A 82 0.58 -9.62 9.81
C ALA A 82 -0.24 -10.71 10.53
N SER A 83 -1.51 -10.44 10.86
CA SER A 83 -2.40 -11.43 11.48
C SER A 83 -2.72 -12.62 10.56
N GLU A 84 -2.64 -12.43 9.24
CA GLU A 84 -2.83 -13.46 8.21
C GLU A 84 -1.50 -14.13 7.79
N GLY A 85 -0.39 -13.79 8.45
CA GLY A 85 0.94 -14.30 8.14
C GLY A 85 1.52 -13.77 6.82
N VAL A 86 1.05 -12.63 6.33
CA VAL A 86 1.47 -12.04 5.06
C VAL A 86 2.51 -10.94 5.29
N ILE A 87 3.63 -11.04 4.57
CA ILE A 87 4.64 -9.97 4.44
C ILE A 87 4.55 -9.43 3.01
N HIS A 88 4.32 -8.12 2.88
CA HIS A 88 4.11 -7.45 1.61
C HIS A 88 5.39 -7.36 0.76
N ARG A 89 6.52 -6.97 1.38
CA ARG A 89 7.85 -6.77 0.75
C ARG A 89 7.94 -5.68 -0.34
N ASP A 90 6.86 -4.94 -0.57
CA ASP A 90 6.85 -3.79 -1.49
C ASP A 90 5.88 -2.71 -1.05
N LEU A 91 5.90 -2.38 0.25
CA LEU A 91 5.06 -1.31 0.75
C LEU A 91 5.65 0.05 0.34
N ALA A 92 4.94 0.74 -0.55
CA ALA A 92 5.29 2.07 -1.02
C ALA A 92 4.04 2.85 -1.41
N ALA A 93 4.11 4.18 -1.48
CA ALA A 93 2.97 5.03 -1.87
C ALA A 93 2.38 4.69 -3.25
N ARG A 94 3.14 4.06 -4.15
CA ARG A 94 2.64 3.54 -5.44
C ARG A 94 1.74 2.30 -5.31
N ASN A 95 1.87 1.57 -4.21
CA ASN A 95 1.13 0.35 -3.89
C ASN A 95 0.06 0.61 -2.81
N ILE A 96 -0.32 1.87 -2.62
CA ILE A 96 -1.47 2.27 -1.83
C ILE A 96 -2.46 2.93 -2.78
N LEU A 97 -3.64 2.35 -2.98
CA LEU A 97 -4.71 2.95 -3.76
C LEU A 97 -5.64 3.78 -2.89
N ILE A 98 -6.23 4.81 -3.49
CA ILE A 98 -7.21 5.70 -2.85
C ILE A 98 -8.57 5.51 -3.53
N ASP A 99 -9.58 5.09 -2.77
CA ASP A 99 -10.93 4.90 -3.29
C ASP A 99 -11.71 6.22 -3.42
N ALA A 100 -12.96 6.15 -3.88
CA ALA A 100 -13.82 7.32 -4.10
C ALA A 100 -14.12 8.09 -2.80
N ASP A 101 -14.16 7.41 -1.66
CA ASP A 101 -14.45 7.97 -0.34
C ASP A 101 -13.19 8.48 0.38
N LYS A 102 -12.04 8.48 -0.32
CA LYS A 102 -10.73 8.79 0.23
C LYS A 102 -10.35 7.86 1.38
N SER A 103 -10.49 6.56 1.15
CA SER A 103 -9.88 5.54 2.00
C SER A 103 -8.65 4.94 1.31
N ALA A 104 -7.58 4.75 2.09
CA ALA A 104 -6.35 4.11 1.65
C ALA A 104 -6.47 2.58 1.75
N LYS A 105 -6.02 1.91 0.69
CA LYS A 105 -6.04 0.46 0.52
C LYS A 105 -4.70 -0.06 0.00
N ILE A 106 -4.11 -1.03 0.68
CA ILE A 106 -2.87 -1.69 0.27
C ILE A 106 -3.14 -2.59 -0.94
N THR A 107 -2.28 -2.56 -1.95
CA THR A 107 -2.39 -3.33 -3.20
C THR A 107 -1.05 -3.90 -3.65
N ASP A 108 -1.06 -4.66 -4.75
CA ASP A 108 0.12 -5.24 -5.39
C ASP A 108 0.87 -6.26 -4.52
N PHE A 109 0.21 -7.41 -4.34
CA PHE A 109 0.77 -8.55 -3.63
C PHE A 109 1.72 -9.39 -4.48
N GLY A 110 2.21 -8.89 -5.62
CA GLY A 110 3.04 -9.64 -6.57
C GLY A 110 4.39 -10.07 -5.99
N LEU A 111 4.89 -9.33 -5.00
CA LEU A 111 6.11 -9.65 -4.26
C LEU A 111 5.83 -10.19 -2.86
N SER A 112 4.57 -10.35 -2.44
CA SER A 112 4.28 -10.77 -1.07
C SER A 112 4.59 -12.25 -0.84
N ILE A 113 4.88 -12.58 0.41
CA ILE A 113 5.07 -13.96 0.87
C ILE A 113 4.16 -14.23 2.06
N GLN A 114 3.81 -15.50 2.24
CA GLN A 114 3.06 -15.96 3.40
C GLN A 114 3.94 -16.88 4.23
N ILE A 115 4.03 -16.60 5.53
CA ILE A 115 4.77 -17.40 6.51
C ILE A 115 3.82 -17.84 7.63
N PRO A 116 4.11 -18.94 8.34
CA PRO A 116 3.39 -19.30 9.54
C PRO A 116 3.43 -18.16 10.57
N ILE A 117 2.31 -17.87 11.22
CA ILE A 117 2.18 -16.72 12.16
C ILE A 117 3.17 -16.81 13.34
N PHE A 118 3.58 -18.02 13.72
CA PHE A 118 4.57 -18.23 14.78
C PHE A 118 6.03 -18.01 14.32
N GLU A 119 6.28 -17.91 13.02
CA GLU A 119 7.57 -17.52 12.47
C GLU A 119 7.66 -16.00 12.43
N ASN A 120 8.71 -15.44 13.02
CA ASN A 120 8.91 -14.00 13.09
C ASN A 120 9.79 -13.46 11.97
N VAL A 121 10.62 -14.31 11.36
CA VAL A 121 11.62 -13.93 10.35
C VAL A 121 11.78 -15.06 9.35
N VAL A 122 11.90 -14.71 8.08
CA VAL A 122 12.20 -15.64 6.99
C VAL A 122 13.34 -15.10 6.14
N THR A 123 14.28 -15.96 5.78
CA THR A 123 15.35 -15.63 4.83
C THR A 123 14.93 -16.07 3.43
N CYS A 124 14.89 -15.15 2.47
CA CYS A 124 14.58 -15.45 1.08
C CYS A 124 15.83 -15.38 0.22
N LEU A 125 16.17 -16.45 -0.50
CA LEU A 125 17.34 -16.48 -1.40
C LEU A 125 17.02 -15.87 -2.77
N ASP A 126 15.79 -16.05 -3.26
CA ASP A 126 15.31 -15.46 -4.52
C ASP A 126 14.83 -14.02 -4.29
N THR A 127 15.75 -13.07 -4.43
CA THR A 127 15.52 -11.63 -4.20
C THR A 127 15.71 -10.77 -5.45
N GLU A 128 15.65 -11.38 -6.63
CA GLU A 128 15.79 -10.63 -7.87
C GLU A 128 14.65 -9.60 -8.01
N LYS A 129 15.03 -8.32 -8.14
CA LYS A 129 14.17 -7.13 -8.35
C LYS A 129 13.34 -6.67 -7.14
N LEU A 130 13.97 -6.53 -5.97
CA LEU A 130 13.36 -5.86 -4.82
C LEU A 130 13.45 -4.31 -4.88
N PRO A 131 12.53 -3.60 -4.23
CA PRO A 131 12.48 -2.14 -4.18
C PRO A 131 13.50 -1.55 -3.19
N ILE A 132 14.79 -1.54 -3.54
CA ILE A 132 15.94 -1.20 -2.66
C ILE A 132 15.71 0.00 -1.73
N LYS A 133 15.05 1.08 -2.20
CA LYS A 133 14.81 2.30 -1.41
C LYS A 133 13.77 2.14 -0.29
N TRP A 134 12.97 1.08 -0.33
CA TRP A 134 11.87 0.80 0.62
C TRP A 134 12.16 -0.41 1.50
N LEU A 135 13.32 -1.06 1.34
CA LEU A 135 13.69 -2.21 2.17
C LEU A 135 14.28 -1.76 3.51
N SER A 136 14.02 -2.53 4.56
CA SER A 136 14.73 -2.40 5.83
C SER A 136 16.19 -2.85 5.68
N ILE A 137 17.02 -2.51 6.67
CA ILE A 137 18.46 -2.74 6.60
C ILE A 137 18.82 -4.23 6.64
N GLU A 138 18.08 -5.02 7.42
CA GLU A 138 18.21 -6.46 7.52
C GLU A 138 17.74 -7.16 6.23
N SER A 139 16.69 -6.67 5.57
CA SER A 139 16.27 -7.18 4.25
C SER A 139 17.35 -6.91 3.19
N LEU A 140 18.04 -5.77 3.26
CA LEU A 140 19.13 -5.43 2.34
C LEU A 140 20.40 -6.25 2.57
N LYS A 141 20.76 -6.53 3.82
CA LYS A 141 22.02 -7.18 4.18
C LYS A 141 21.95 -8.69 4.23
N ASN A 142 20.88 -9.21 4.82
CA ASN A 142 20.74 -10.62 5.19
C ASN A 142 19.63 -11.32 4.39
N HIS A 143 18.90 -10.58 3.55
CA HIS A 143 17.68 -11.07 2.88
C HIS A 143 16.64 -11.61 3.87
N GLU A 144 16.59 -11.01 5.06
CA GLU A 144 15.65 -11.33 6.13
C GLU A 144 14.40 -10.46 5.99
N PHE A 145 13.24 -11.09 5.99
CA PHE A 145 11.93 -10.47 5.93
C PHE A 145 11.10 -10.86 7.15
N SER A 146 10.31 -9.92 7.64
CA SER A 146 9.42 -10.10 8.78
C SER A 146 8.25 -9.13 8.67
N PHE A 147 7.23 -9.30 9.51
CA PHE A 147 6.17 -8.30 9.65
C PHE A 147 6.71 -6.92 10.07
N LYS A 148 7.89 -6.88 10.73
CA LYS A 148 8.55 -5.62 11.12
C LYS A 148 9.24 -4.93 9.94
N THR A 149 9.65 -5.69 8.92
CA THR A 149 10.32 -5.11 7.73
C THR A 149 9.37 -4.33 6.83
N ASP A 150 8.05 -4.52 6.98
CA ASP A 150 7.01 -3.72 6.30
C ASP A 150 6.56 -2.48 7.12
N MET A 151 7.07 -2.27 8.34
CA MET A 151 6.68 -1.17 9.24
C MET A 151 7.69 -0.03 9.32
#